data_AF-A0A414WZ52-F1
#
_entry.id   AF-A0A414WZ52-F1
#
_cell.length_a   1.000
_cell.length_b   1.000
_cell.length_c   1.000
_cell.angle_alpha   90.00
_cell.angle_beta   90.00
_cell.angle_gamma   90.00
#
_symmetry.space_group_name_H-M   'P 1'
#
loop_
_entity.id
_entity.type
_entity.pdbx_description
1 polymer ?
#
loop_
_entity_poly.entity_id
_entity_poly.type
_entity_poly.pdbx_seq_one_letter_code
_entity_poly.pdbx_strand_id
1 'polypeptide(L)' 'MDKAMDIPANLYEDEVVCFMADRYRTTTERVMQCFLVQEAEVSASEKESFPFRLTDNEMEILRGLLSRSGS' A
#
# COMPACT_ATOMS: atom_id res chain seq x y z
N MET A 1 0.23 20.95 -1.09
CA MET A 1 0.66 20.40 -2.38
C MET A 1 1.01 18.96 -2.11
N ASP A 2 -0.03 18.17 -2.26
CA ASP A 2 -0.16 16.77 -1.95
C ASP A 2 0.95 16.04 -2.67
N LYS A 3 1.96 15.61 -1.92
CA LYS A 3 2.98 14.70 -2.42
C LYS A 3 2.25 13.37 -2.58
N ALA A 4 1.44 13.26 -3.63
CA ALA A 4 1.00 11.99 -4.15
C ALA A 4 2.30 11.21 -4.35
N MET A 5 2.56 10.28 -3.44
CA MET A 5 3.68 9.38 -3.60
C MET A 5 3.37 8.63 -4.88
N ASP A 6 4.10 8.96 -5.94
CA ASP A 6 3.96 8.29 -7.23
C ASP A 6 4.49 6.87 -7.03
N ILE A 7 3.57 5.96 -6.71
CA ILE A 7 3.89 4.55 -6.57
C ILE A 7 4.21 4.05 -7.97
N PRO A 8 5.42 3.51 -8.19
CA PRO A 8 5.85 3.12 -9.52
C PRO A 8 4.97 1.96 -10.04
N ALA A 9 4.59 2.06 -11.30
CA ALA A 9 3.53 1.23 -11.87
C ALA A 9 3.81 -0.29 -11.80
N ASN A 10 5.09 -0.65 -11.83
CA ASN A 10 5.57 -2.03 -11.70
C ASN A 10 5.16 -2.68 -10.37
N LEU A 11 4.89 -1.90 -9.32
CA LEU A 11 4.42 -2.45 -8.05
C LEU A 11 2.96 -2.88 -8.10
N TYR A 12 2.12 -2.26 -8.94
CA TYR A 12 0.73 -2.71 -9.09
C TYR A 12 0.63 -4.08 -9.76
N GLU A 13 1.66 -4.46 -10.53
CA GLU A 13 1.78 -5.75 -11.21
C GLU A 13 2.61 -6.77 -10.40
N ASP A 14 3.17 -6.36 -9.25
CA ASP A 14 3.96 -7.23 -8.40
C ASP A 14 3.09 -8.35 -7.80
N GLU A 15 3.62 -9.57 -7.81
CA GLU A 15 2.88 -10.77 -7.37
C GLU A 15 2.39 -10.65 -5.93
N VAL A 16 3.17 -10.01 -5.05
CA VAL A 16 2.77 -9.81 -3.65
C VAL A 16 1.57 -8.89 -3.55
N VAL A 17 1.57 -7.82 -4.33
CA VAL A 17 0.52 -6.78 -4.31
C VAL A 17 -0.76 -7.33 -4.92
N CYS A 18 -0.64 -8.12 -5.99
CA CYS A 18 -1.74 -8.86 -6.58
C CYS A 18 -2.33 -9.87 -5.58
N PHE A 19 -1.47 -10.62 -4.86
CA PHE A 19 -1.91 -11.55 -3.82
C PHE A 19 -2.65 -10.86 -2.68
N MET A 20 -2.17 -9.69 -2.23
CA MET A 20 -2.87 -8.88 -1.23
C MET A 20 -4.21 -8.39 -1.74
N ALA A 21 -4.26 -7.89 -2.98
CA ALA A 21 -5.48 -7.40 -3.60
C ALA A 21 -6.54 -8.50 -3.65
N ASP A 22 -6.17 -9.71 -4.04
CA ASP A 22 -7.06 -10.88 -4.00
C ASP A 22 -7.52 -11.22 -2.57
N ARG A 23 -6.58 -11.27 -1.62
CA ARG A 23 -6.85 -11.54 -0.20
C ARG A 23 -7.86 -10.58 0.41
N TYR A 24 -7.76 -9.29 0.10
CA TYR A 24 -8.66 -8.25 0.58
C TYR A 24 -9.85 -7.99 -0.35
N ARG A 25 -10.01 -8.77 -1.44
CA ARG A 25 -11.01 -8.58 -2.49
C ARG A 25 -11.10 -7.14 -2.97
N THR A 26 -9.95 -6.58 -3.28
CA THR A 26 -9.77 -5.20 -3.68
C THR A 26 -8.80 -5.11 -4.85
N THR A 27 -8.47 -3.89 -5.31
CA THR A 27 -7.49 -3.68 -6.37
C THR A 27 -6.10 -3.43 -5.79
N THR A 28 -5.06 -3.70 -6.57
CA THR A 28 -3.66 -3.41 -6.20
C THR A 28 -3.48 -1.92 -5.87
N GLU A 29 -4.17 -1.03 -6.59
CA GLU A 29 -4.25 0.41 -6.29
C GLU A 29 -4.76 0.69 -4.87
N ARG A 30 -5.83 0.01 -4.44
CA ARG A 30 -6.40 0.18 -3.10
C ARG A 30 -5.49 -0.36 -2.01
N VAL A 31 -4.81 -1.49 -2.25
CA VAL A 31 -3.78 -2.02 -1.34
C VAL A 31 -2.68 -0.98 -1.13
N MET A 32 -2.17 -0.44 -2.22
CA MET A 32 -1.12 0.56 -2.24
C MET A 32 -1.54 1.88 -1.57
N GLN A 33 -2.78 2.33 -1.80
CA GLN A 33 -3.32 3.50 -1.14
C GLN A 33 -3.48 3.28 0.38
N CYS A 34 -3.94 2.09 0.79
CA CYS A 34 -4.03 1.71 2.21
C CYS A 34 -2.64 1.68 2.86
N PHE A 35 -1.63 1.18 2.15
CA PHE A 35 -0.24 1.21 2.58
C PHE A 35 0.23 2.64 2.84
N LEU A 36 0.06 3.56 1.88
CA LEU A 36 0.48 4.96 2.02
C LEU A 36 -0.17 5.66 3.22
N VAL A 37 -1.48 5.46 3.41
CA VAL A 37 -2.23 6.05 4.53
C VAL A 37 -1.75 5.49 5.87
N GLN A 38 -1.40 4.19 5.92
CA GLN A 38 -0.85 3.60 7.12
C GLN A 38 0.60 4.04 7.40
N GLU A 39 1.42 4.15 6.36
CA GLU A 39 2.82 4.60 6.39
C GLU A 39 2.96 6.04 6.86
N ALA A 40 2.15 6.94 6.30
CA ALA A 40 2.24 8.37 6.59
C ALA A 40 1.75 8.73 8.02
N GLU A 41 1.59 7.73 8.89
CA GLU A 41 1.07 7.83 10.25
C GLU A 41 -0.17 8.73 10.35
N VAL A 42 -0.97 8.75 9.28
CA VAL A 42 -2.09 9.66 9.16
C VAL A 42 -3.05 9.41 10.32
N SER A 43 -3.60 10.50 10.87
CA SER A 43 -4.55 10.51 11.97
C SER A 43 -5.51 9.33 11.88
N ALA A 44 -5.77 8.63 13.00
CA ALA A 44 -6.59 7.42 13.04
C ALA A 44 -7.93 7.56 12.27
N SER A 45 -8.49 8.77 12.24
CA SER A 45 -9.69 9.16 11.48
C SER A 45 -9.62 8.84 9.97
N GLU A 46 -8.46 9.00 9.31
CA GLU A 46 -8.31 8.65 7.89
C GLU A 46 -7.99 7.17 7.69
N LYS A 47 -7.37 6.52 8.69
CA LYS A 47 -7.15 5.06 8.69
C LYS A 47 -8.47 4.29 8.78
N GLU A 48 -9.49 4.84 9.43
CA GLU A 48 -10.86 4.28 9.46
C GLU A 48 -11.60 4.38 8.12
N SER A 49 -11.08 5.16 7.16
CA SER A 49 -11.70 5.30 5.83
C SER A 49 -11.44 4.10 4.91
N PHE A 50 -10.43 3.27 5.22
CA PHE A 50 -10.15 2.07 4.44
C PHE A 50 -10.91 0.85 4.99
N PRO A 51 -11.58 0.07 4.11
CA PRO A 51 -12.38 -1.07 4.54
C PRO A 51 -11.53 -2.25 5.06
N PHE A 52 -10.21 -2.19 4.91
CA PHE A 52 -9.26 -3.18 5.40
C PHE A 52 -7.98 -2.51 5.87
N ARG A 53 -7.19 -3.27 6.62
CA ARG A 53 -5.91 -2.85 7.14
C ARG A 53 -4.85 -3.91 6.86
N LEU A 54 -3.72 -3.46 6.31
CA LEU A 54 -2.53 -4.29 6.14
C LEU A 54 -1.91 -4.63 7.50
N THR A 55 -1.47 -5.86 7.66
CA THR A 55 -0.73 -6.31 8.83
C THR A 55 0.70 -5.76 8.82
N ASP A 56 1.37 -5.82 9.97
CA ASP A 56 2.75 -5.34 10.12
C ASP A 56 3.72 -6.01 9.13
N ASN A 57 3.61 -7.34 8.97
CA ASN A 57 4.38 -8.11 7.99
C ASN A 57 4.13 -7.66 6.55
N GLU A 58 2.88 -7.38 6.20
CA GLU A 58 2.49 -6.93 4.86
C GLU A 58 3.03 -5.51 4.58
N MET A 59 3.00 -4.62 5.58
CA MET A 59 3.61 -3.30 5.51
C MET A 59 5.13 -3.38 5.32
N GLU A 60 5.82 -4.26 6.05
CA GLU A 60 7.26 -4.48 5.90
C GLU A 60 7.64 -4.95 4.49
N ILE A 61 6.88 -5.88 3.92
CA ILE A 61 7.12 -6.38 2.56
C ILE A 61 6.93 -5.24 1.53
N LEU A 62 5.84 -4.47 1.63
CA LEU A 62 5.56 -3.35 0.73
C LEU A 62 6.62 -2.24 0.83
N ARG A 63 7.09 -1.92 2.05
CA ARG A 63 8.24 -1.01 2.25
C ARG A 63 9.49 -1.52 1.54
N GLY A 64 9.77 -2.82 1.66
CA GLY A 64 10.90 -3.45 0.99
C GLY A 64 10.83 -3.36 -0.54
N LEU A 65 9.63 -3.56 -1.11
CA LEU A 65 9.38 -3.44 -2.54
C LEU A 65 9.58 -1.99 -3.03
N LEU A 66 8.99 -1.00 -2.35
CA LEU A 66 9.14 0.42 -2.68
C LEU A 66 10.59 0.90 -2.61
N SER A 67 11.33 0.46 -1.58
CA SER A 67 12.74 0.80 -1.42
C SER A 67 13.60 0.24 -2.55
N ARG A 68 13.18 -0.88 -3.14
CA ARG A 68 13.90 -1.59 -4.20
C ARG A 68 13.53 -1.11 -5.60
N SER A 69 12.32 -0.56 -5.79
CA SER A 69 11.89 0.07 -7.05
C SER A 69 12.42 1.49 -7.26
N GLY A 70 12.96 2.14 -6.23
CA GLY A 70 13.47 3.51 -6.29
C GLY A 70 14.99 3.65 -6.55
N SER A 71 15.68 2.57 -6.94
CA SER A 71 17.13 2.56 -7.26
C SER A 71 17.41 2.49 -8.76
#